data_AF-A0A2W6E305-F1
#
_entry.id   AF-A0A2W6E305-F1
#
_cell.length_a   1.000
_cell.length_b   1.000
_cell.length_c   1.000
_cell.angle_alpha   90.00
_cell.angle_beta   90.00
_cell.angle_gamma   90.00
#
_symmetry.space_group_name_H-M   'P 1'
#
loop_
_entity.id
_entity.type
_entity.pdbx_description
1 polymer ?
#
loop_
_entity_poly.entity_id
_entity_poly.type
_entity_poly.pdbx_seq_one_letter_code
_entity_poly.pdbx_strand_id
1 'polypeptide(L)'
;MRMLREAAGSPLVRPPARRKDSRPVGKSATNASVQEVIAVEPVIRRVVAARAANPSDIDDLVQDCLERLLAAHGRLAPDAVLPYAIVTARNLVSSHATTAARRARAAELLTMVGINADRLSSYPHELSGGMR
;
A
#
# COMPACT_ATOMS: atom_id res chain seq x y z
N MET A 1 25.83 3.52 -35.77
CA MET A 1 24.41 3.82 -36.03
C MET A 1 23.56 2.75 -35.37
N ARG A 2 23.20 2.95 -34.09
CA ARG A 2 22.53 1.97 -33.22
C ARG A 2 21.03 2.25 -33.23
N MET A 3 20.26 1.19 -33.48
CA MET A 3 18.82 1.18 -33.73
C MET A 3 17.99 1.82 -32.62
N LEU A 4 16.95 2.54 -33.04
CA LEU A 4 15.83 3.05 -32.25
C LEU A 4 15.12 1.87 -31.55
N ARG A 5 15.04 1.92 -30.21
CA ARG A 5 14.20 1.00 -29.41
C ARG A 5 12.87 1.72 -29.14
N GLU A 6 11.80 1.19 -29.71
CA GLU A 6 10.42 1.58 -29.42
C GLU A 6 10.13 1.40 -27.92
N ALA A 7 9.65 2.47 -27.29
CA ALA A 7 9.08 2.45 -25.96
C ALA A 7 7.66 1.87 -26.07
N ALA A 8 7.53 0.56 -25.89
CA ALA A 8 6.24 -0.09 -25.72
C ALA A 8 5.60 0.41 -24.41
N GLY A 9 4.64 1.33 -24.54
CA GLY A 9 3.77 1.76 -23.45
C GLY A 9 3.03 0.54 -22.89
N SER A 10 3.24 0.25 -21.61
CA SER A 10 2.47 -0.78 -20.92
C SER A 10 0.99 -0.39 -20.91
N PRO A 11 0.06 -1.30 -21.25
CA PRO A 11 -1.35 -0.95 -21.26
C PRO A 11 -1.79 -0.66 -19.82
N LEU A 12 -2.19 0.59 -19.57
CA LEU A 12 -2.96 0.96 -18.39
C LEU A 12 -4.21 0.08 -18.39
N VAL A 13 -4.24 -0.92 -17.51
CA VAL A 13 -5.44 -1.72 -17.26
C VAL A 13 -6.50 -0.76 -16.73
N ARG A 14 -7.43 -0.36 -17.58
CA ARG A 14 -8.58 0.46 -17.20
C ARG A 14 -9.41 -0.36 -16.20
N PRO A 15 -9.72 0.18 -15.00
CA PRO A 15 -10.62 -0.50 -14.08
C PRO A 15 -12.00 -0.67 -14.73
N PRO A 16 -12.68 -1.83 -14.51
CA PRO A 16 -13.96 -2.12 -15.14
C PRO A 16 -15.03 -1.08 -14.75
N ALA A 17 -15.89 -0.76 -15.72
CA ALA A 17 -16.96 0.23 -15.58
C ALA A 17 -17.88 -0.08 -14.40
N ARG A 18 -18.21 0.96 -13.63
CA ARG A 18 -19.01 0.90 -12.39
C ARG A 18 -20.43 0.40 -12.68
N ARG A 19 -20.73 -0.88 -12.41
CA ARG A 19 -22.11 -1.37 -12.31
C ARG A 19 -22.74 -0.82 -11.03
N LYS A 20 -23.78 0.01 -11.14
CA LYS A 20 -24.64 0.47 -10.03
C LYS A 20 -25.81 -0.51 -9.89
N ASP A 21 -25.57 -1.72 -9.41
CA ASP A 21 -26.66 -2.58 -8.95
C ASP A 21 -26.92 -2.31 -7.46
N SER A 22 -27.88 -1.42 -7.21
CA SER A 22 -28.32 -1.04 -5.86
C SER A 22 -29.37 -2.04 -5.36
N ARG A 23 -28.96 -3.24 -4.95
CA ARG A 23 -29.83 -4.14 -4.17
C ARG A 23 -29.69 -3.84 -2.68
N PRO A 24 -30.77 -3.95 -1.87
CA PRO A 24 -30.68 -3.69 -0.44
C PRO A 24 -29.77 -4.75 0.21
N VAL A 25 -28.63 -4.32 0.75
CA VAL A 25 -27.69 -5.18 1.46
C VAL A 25 -28.26 -5.48 2.84
N GLY A 26 -28.85 -6.66 3.02
CA GLY A 26 -29.26 -7.14 4.34
C GLY A 26 -28.04 -7.47 5.22
N LYS A 27 -28.17 -7.37 6.55
CA LYS A 27 -27.10 -7.69 7.53
C LYS A 27 -26.41 -9.04 7.28
N SER A 28 -27.14 -10.03 6.75
CA SER A 28 -26.61 -11.35 6.38
C SER A 28 -25.61 -11.30 5.20
N ALA A 29 -25.87 -10.48 4.18
CA ALA A 29 -24.96 -10.29 3.05
C ALA A 29 -23.69 -9.53 3.48
N THR A 30 -23.81 -8.57 4.39
CA THR A 30 -22.66 -7.88 5.00
C THR A 30 -21.79 -8.86 5.78
N ASN A 31 -22.39 -9.73 6.61
CA ASN A 31 -21.62 -10.73 7.35
C ASN A 31 -20.91 -11.71 6.43
N ALA A 32 -21.55 -12.19 5.37
CA ALA A 32 -20.91 -13.07 4.39
C ALA A 32 -19.69 -12.39 3.73
N SER A 33 -19.82 -11.12 3.33
CA SER A 33 -18.72 -10.36 2.74
C SER A 33 -17.53 -10.16 3.69
N VAL A 34 -17.78 -9.99 5.00
CA VAL A 34 -16.73 -9.88 6.01
C VAL A 34 -16.02 -11.22 6.19
N GLN A 35 -16.75 -12.33 6.20
CA GLN A 35 -16.15 -13.67 6.33
C GLN A 35 -15.25 -14.02 5.13
N GLU A 36 -15.64 -13.64 3.92
CA GLU A 36 -14.80 -13.82 2.72
C GLU A 36 -13.48 -13.04 2.81
N VAL A 37 -13.50 -11.84 3.39
CA VAL A 37 -12.28 -11.05 3.64
C VAL A 37 -11.44 -11.65 4.77
N ILE A 38 -12.05 -12.10 5.86
CA ILE A 38 -11.32 -12.76 6.96
C ILE A 38 -10.64 -14.05 6.47
N ALA A 39 -11.29 -14.80 5.59
CA ALA A 39 -10.75 -16.05 5.06
C ALA A 39 -9.41 -15.89 4.32
N VAL A 40 -9.11 -14.70 3.78
CA VAL A 40 -7.85 -14.44 3.08
C VAL A 40 -6.74 -13.86 3.98
N GLU A 41 -7.03 -13.52 5.24
CA GLU A 41 -6.05 -12.98 6.20
C GLU A 41 -4.78 -13.85 6.32
N PRO A 42 -4.85 -15.19 6.44
CA PRO A 42 -3.64 -16.01 6.61
C PRO A 42 -2.73 -15.97 5.38
N VAL A 43 -3.30 -15.75 4.18
CA VAL A 43 -2.52 -15.58 2.95
C VAL A 43 -1.88 -14.20 2.93
N ILE A 44 -2.62 -13.15 3.28
CA ILE A 44 -2.10 -11.78 3.38
C ILE A 44 -0.92 -11.75 4.35
N ARG A 45 -1.09 -12.26 5.57
CA ARG A 45 -0.04 -12.33 6.60
C ARG A 45 1.20 -13.05 6.10
N ARG A 46 1.05 -14.18 5.41
CA ARG A 46 2.19 -14.92 4.83
C ARG A 46 2.92 -14.12 3.75
N VAL A 47 2.18 -13.44 2.86
CA VAL A 47 2.77 -12.62 1.79
C VAL A 47 3.56 -11.46 2.37
N VAL A 48 3.00 -10.78 3.38
CA VAL A 48 3.62 -9.65 4.09
C VAL A 48 4.84 -10.12 4.88
N ALA A 49 4.70 -11.14 5.75
CA ALA A 49 5.79 -11.64 6.58
C ALA A 49 6.98 -12.15 5.75
N ALA A 50 6.73 -12.70 4.56
CA ALA A 50 7.80 -13.16 3.66
C ALA A 50 8.59 -12.02 2.99
N ARG A 51 8.17 -10.76 3.11
CA ARG A 51 8.73 -9.62 2.36
C ARG A 51 8.99 -8.37 3.20
N ALA A 52 8.36 -8.25 4.37
CA ALA A 52 8.54 -7.11 5.25
C ALA A 52 10.00 -7.07 5.76
N ALA A 53 10.61 -5.89 5.70
CA ALA A 53 11.97 -5.69 6.21
C ALA A 53 12.02 -5.76 7.74
N ASN A 54 10.98 -5.25 8.41
CA ASN A 54 10.87 -5.26 9.87
C ASN A 54 9.64 -6.07 10.32
N PRO A 55 9.77 -6.95 11.33
CA PRO A 55 8.64 -7.72 11.87
C PRO A 55 7.53 -6.85 12.46
N SER A 56 7.87 -5.68 13.02
CA SER A 56 6.91 -4.74 13.60
C SER A 56 5.94 -4.16 12.57
N ASP A 57 6.31 -4.12 11.29
CA ASP A 57 5.46 -3.58 10.22
C ASP A 57 4.39 -4.59 9.76
N ILE A 58 4.47 -5.86 10.17
CA ILE A 58 3.64 -6.92 9.62
C ILE A 58 2.16 -6.70 9.93
N ASP A 59 1.82 -6.44 11.19
CA ASP A 59 0.41 -6.30 11.59
C ASP A 59 -0.22 -5.04 10.99
N ASP A 60 0.54 -3.93 10.93
CA ASP A 60 0.10 -2.68 10.29
C ASP A 60 -0.19 -2.88 8.79
N LEU A 61 0.71 -3.57 8.08
CA LEU A 61 0.54 -3.84 6.65
C LEU A 61 -0.58 -4.85 6.36
N VAL A 62 -0.78 -5.83 7.26
CA VAL A 62 -1.92 -6.75 7.18
C VAL A 62 -3.22 -6.00 7.38
N GLN A 63 -3.31 -5.12 8.38
CA GLN A 63 -4.49 -4.28 8.63
C GLN A 63 -4.79 -3.35 7.44
N ASP A 64 -3.81 -2.59 6.94
CA ASP A 64 -4.02 -1.72 5.77
C ASP A 64 -4.50 -2.54 4.55
N CYS A 65 -3.97 -3.75 4.35
CA CYS A 65 -4.44 -4.64 3.29
C CYS A 65 -5.90 -5.07 3.48
N LEU A 66 -6.29 -5.45 4.70
CA LEU A 66 -7.66 -5.86 5.03
C LEU A 66 -8.64 -4.68 4.88
N GLU A 67 -8.25 -3.48 5.28
CA GLU A 67 -9.06 -2.26 5.11
C GLU A 67 -9.32 -1.96 3.64
N ARG A 68 -8.27 -2.01 2.81
CA ARG A 68 -8.39 -1.84 1.36
C ARG A 68 -9.21 -2.94 0.71
N LEU A 69 -9.08 -4.17 1.20
CA LEU A 69 -9.86 -5.29 0.71
C LEU A 69 -11.34 -5.12 1.05
N LEU A 70 -11.69 -4.79 2.29
CA LEU A 70 -13.06 -4.49 2.70
C LEU A 70 -13.69 -3.37 1.86
N ALA A 71 -12.93 -2.29 1.58
CA ALA A 71 -13.39 -1.19 0.73
C ALA A 71 -13.56 -1.57 -0.76
N ALA A 72 -12.85 -2.60 -1.23
CA ALA A 72 -12.92 -3.07 -2.61
C ALA A 72 -13.93 -4.22 -2.79
N HIS A 73 -14.12 -5.05 -1.77
CA HIS A 73 -14.72 -6.37 -1.86
C HIS A 73 -16.10 -6.39 -2.49
N GLY A 74 -17.00 -5.44 -2.15
CA GLY A 74 -18.34 -5.36 -2.76
C GLY A 74 -18.37 -5.09 -4.28
N ARG A 75 -17.21 -4.85 -4.91
CA ARG A 75 -17.05 -4.67 -6.36
C ARG A 75 -16.29 -5.81 -7.03
N LEU A 76 -15.78 -6.77 -6.27
CA LEU A 76 -14.98 -7.88 -6.78
C LEU A 76 -15.87 -9.08 -7.07
N ALA A 77 -15.53 -9.82 -8.12
CA ALA A 77 -16.03 -11.18 -8.27
C ALA A 77 -15.41 -12.07 -7.16
N PRO A 78 -16.11 -13.11 -6.67
CA PRO A 78 -15.61 -13.94 -5.58
C PRO A 78 -14.23 -14.56 -5.84
N ASP A 79 -13.98 -14.99 -7.08
CA ASP A 79 -12.69 -15.54 -7.53
C ASP A 79 -11.57 -14.50 -7.66
N ALA A 80 -11.91 -13.22 -7.72
CA ALA A 80 -10.96 -12.11 -7.79
C ALA A 80 -10.45 -11.65 -6.41
N VAL A 81 -11.11 -12.03 -5.31
CA VAL A 81 -10.78 -11.58 -3.94
C VAL A 81 -9.34 -11.96 -3.56
N LEU A 82 -8.97 -13.23 -3.72
CA LEU A 82 -7.65 -13.73 -3.36
C LEU A 82 -6.52 -13.12 -4.23
N PRO A 83 -6.59 -13.10 -5.58
CA PRO A 83 -5.62 -12.41 -6.42
C PRO A 83 -5.46 -10.94 -6.06
N TYR A 84 -6.57 -10.24 -5.80
CA TYR A 84 -6.55 -8.83 -5.42
C TYR A 84 -5.84 -8.62 -4.07
N ALA A 85 -6.14 -9.46 -3.07
CA ALA A 85 -5.49 -9.42 -1.76
C ALA A 85 -3.96 -9.62 -1.86
N ILE A 86 -3.51 -10.62 -2.65
CA ILE A 86 -2.09 -10.92 -2.83
C ILE A 86 -1.35 -9.73 -3.48
N VAL A 87 -1.92 -9.16 -4.56
CA VAL A 87 -1.32 -8.02 -5.26
C VAL A 87 -1.27 -6.80 -4.35
N THR A 88 -2.35 -6.54 -3.60
CA THR A 88 -2.42 -5.41 -2.65
C THR A 88 -1.36 -5.55 -1.56
N ALA A 89 -1.26 -6.71 -0.91
CA ALA A 89 -0.26 -7.00 0.10
C ALA A 89 1.17 -6.79 -0.42
N ARG A 90 1.48 -7.29 -1.63
CA ARG A 90 2.80 -7.11 -2.26
C ARG A 90 3.11 -5.63 -2.50
N ASN A 91 2.14 -4.87 -3.00
CA ASN A 91 2.31 -3.45 -3.30
C ASN A 91 2.51 -2.64 -2.02
N LEU A 92 1.78 -2.95 -0.95
CA LEU A 92 1.93 -2.32 0.36
C LEU A 92 3.34 -2.50 0.90
N VAL A 93 3.85 -3.73 0.96
CA VAL A 93 5.22 -4.00 1.41
C VAL A 93 6.25 -3.23 0.58
N SER A 94 6.11 -3.25 -0.75
CA SER A 94 7.04 -2.54 -1.65
C SER A 94 7.00 -1.02 -1.39
N SER A 95 5.81 -0.45 -1.23
CA SER A 95 5.65 0.99 -0.96
C SER A 95 6.18 1.39 0.42
N HIS A 96 5.97 0.57 1.43
CA HIS A 96 6.46 0.79 2.79
C HIS A 96 7.98 0.77 2.84
N ALA A 97 8.61 -0.24 2.22
CA ALA A 97 10.06 -0.33 2.11
C ALA A 97 10.66 0.89 1.41
N THR A 98 10.05 1.38 0.32
CA THR A 98 10.54 2.61 -0.35
C THR A 98 10.40 3.85 0.52
N THR A 99 9.34 3.95 1.32
CA THR A 99 9.09 5.08 2.22
C THR A 99 10.08 5.06 3.39
N ALA A 100 10.29 3.88 3.99
CA ALA A 100 11.27 3.68 5.06
C ALA A 100 12.69 4.00 4.58
N ALA A 101 13.08 3.50 3.40
CA ALA A 101 14.39 3.78 2.81
C ALA A 101 14.58 5.28 2.51
N ARG A 102 13.54 5.97 2.00
CA ARG A 102 13.59 7.42 1.78
C ARG A 102 13.76 8.19 3.08
N ARG A 103 13.03 7.80 4.15
CA ARG A 103 13.17 8.42 5.47
C ARG A 103 14.55 8.21 6.06
N ALA A 104 15.07 6.99 6.02
CA ALA A 104 16.42 6.68 6.48
C ALA A 104 17.47 7.53 5.73
N ARG A 105 17.38 7.58 4.40
CA ARG A 105 18.28 8.41 3.59
C ARG A 105 18.18 9.90 3.92
N ALA A 106 16.97 10.42 4.12
CA ALA A 106 16.79 11.81 4.48
C ALA A 106 17.36 12.13 5.87
N ALA A 107 17.22 11.23 6.85
CA ALA A 107 17.84 11.36 8.16
C ALA A 107 19.38 11.35 8.09
N GLU A 108 19.97 10.47 7.27
CA GLU A 108 21.42 10.49 6.98
C GLU A 108 21.86 11.84 6.40
N LEU A 109 21.12 12.36 5.41
CA LEU A 109 21.43 13.64 4.77
C LEU A 109 21.39 14.81 5.77
N LEU A 110 20.41 14.85 6.67
CA LEU A 110 20.35 15.86 7.74
C LEU A 110 21.58 15.77 8.64
N THR A 111 21.94 14.55 9.06
CA THR A 111 23.08 14.32 9.94
C THR A 111 24.40 14.77 9.29
N MET A 112 24.58 14.51 7.98
CA MET A 112 25.78 14.94 7.24
C MET A 112 25.95 16.47 7.18
N VAL A 113 24.85 17.23 7.21
CA VAL A 113 24.89 18.70 7.22
C VAL A 113 24.84 19.29 8.63
N GLY A 114 25.00 18.46 9.67
CA GLY A 114 25.00 18.89 11.08
C GLY A 114 23.62 19.19 11.66
N ILE A 115 22.54 18.77 10.99
CA ILE A 115 21.17 18.88 11.49
C ILE A 115 20.76 17.55 12.12
N ASN A 116 20.16 17.61 13.31
CA ASN A 116 19.69 16.41 14.00
C ASN A 116 18.57 15.69 13.20
N ALA A 117 18.67 14.37 13.08
CA ALA A 117 17.71 13.53 12.34
C ALA A 117 16.27 13.63 12.86
N ASP A 118 16.06 13.97 14.14
CA ASP A 118 14.73 14.15 14.73
C ASP A 118 13.96 15.31 14.10
N ARG A 119 14.66 16.19 13.36
CA ARG A 119 14.07 17.29 12.58
C ARG A 119 13.59 16.87 11.20
N LEU A 120 13.51 15.57 10.91
CA LEU A 120 13.04 15.06 9.61
C LEU A 120 11.61 15.49 9.27
N SER A 121 10.78 15.76 10.27
CA SER A 121 9.41 16.27 10.10
C SER A 121 9.29 17.80 10.08
N SER A 122 10.40 18.53 10.27
CA SER A 122 10.40 20.00 10.31
C SER A 122 10.24 20.61 8.92
N TYR A 123 9.57 21.76 8.84
CA TYR A 123 9.43 22.50 7.58
C TYR A 123 10.75 23.21 7.19
N PRO A 124 11.00 23.46 5.88
CA PRO A 124 12.28 24.03 5.41
C PRO A 124 12.71 25.36 6.08
N HIS A 125 11.75 26.22 6.42
CA HIS A 125 12.02 27.49 7.09
C HIS A 125 12.43 27.32 8.56
N GLU A 126 11.99 26.25 9.22
CA GLU A 126 12.38 25.91 10.60
C GLU A 126 13.83 25.38 10.67
N LEU A 127 14.31 24.82 9.55
CA LEU A 127 15.70 24.36 9.42
C LEU A 127 16.68 25.50 9.11
N SER A 128 16.19 26.59 8.52
CA SER A 128 17.01 27.74 8.10
C SER A 128 17.29 28.75 9.21
N GLY A 129 16.85 28.48 10.45
CA GLY A 129 17.05 29.38 11.60
C GLY A 129 16.16 30.62 11.59
N GLY A 130 14.97 30.53 10.97
CA GLY A 130 14.00 31.58 10.67
C GLY A 130 14.22 32.94 11.36
N MET A 131 14.40 33.99 10.54
CA MET A 131 14.28 35.37 11.01
C MET A 131 12.88 35.54 11.64
N ARG A 132 12.86 35.84 12.94
CA ARG A 132 11.68 36.35 13.65
C ARG A 132 11.66 37.87 13.54
#